data_AF-A0A433RPJ6-F1
#
_entry.id   AF-A0A433RPJ6-F1
#
_cell.length_a   1.000
_cell.length_b   1.000
_cell.length_c   1.000
_cell.angle_alpha   90.00
_cell.angle_beta   90.00
_cell.angle_gamma   90.00
#
_symmetry.space_group_name_H-M   'P 1'
#
loop_
_entity.id
_entity.type
_entity.pdbx_description
1 polymer ?
#
loop_
_entity_poly.entity_id
_entity_poly.type
_entity_poly.pdbx_seq_one_letter_code
_entity_poly.pdbx_strand_id
1 'polypeptide(L)'
;MSDIYITFGYSIVGLIILIPTIYHFLKKKRSHKDFYFVVISCSAFLLLAFYLFTISVIDIFNFHQGNFSIAEGNCEIHYFEPSARGEGRYDISIGDLLLSANIDDFSYLKEETISCI
;
A
#
# COMPACT_ATOMS: atom_id res chain seq x y z
N MET A 1 3.22 7.31 7.47
CA MET A 1 2.03 7.97 8.09
C MET A 1 1.24 8.76 7.06
N SER A 2 1.86 9.72 6.35
CA SER A 2 1.19 10.48 5.28
C SER A 2 0.59 9.56 4.20
N ASP A 3 1.29 8.48 3.87
CA ASP A 3 0.93 7.59 2.76
C ASP A 3 -0.39 6.83 2.96
N ILE A 4 -0.72 6.45 4.21
CA ILE A 4 -1.99 5.76 4.52
C ILE A 4 -3.17 6.71 4.29
N TYR A 5 -3.07 7.94 4.78
CA TYR A 5 -4.13 8.95 4.59
C TYR A 5 -4.23 9.44 3.14
N ILE A 6 -3.11 9.52 2.42
CA ILE A 6 -3.08 9.82 0.99
C ILE A 6 -3.77 8.70 0.20
N THR A 7 -3.43 7.44 0.47
CA THR A 7 -4.04 6.27 -0.18
C THR A 7 -5.53 6.20 0.12
N PHE A 8 -5.94 6.44 1.37
CA PHE A 8 -7.33 6.55 1.77
C PHE A 8 -8.06 7.65 0.98
N GLY A 9 -7.48 8.85 0.89
CA GLY A 9 -8.05 9.97 0.13
C GLY A 9 -8.25 9.64 -1.35
N TYR A 10 -7.23 9.08 -2.02
CA TYR A 10 -7.35 8.69 -3.43
C TYR A 10 -8.37 7.57 -3.64
N SER A 11 -8.47 6.61 -2.72
CA SER A 11 -9.46 5.54 -2.80
C SER A 11 -10.90 6.07 -2.73
N ILE A 12 -11.17 7.07 -1.87
CA ILE A 12 -12.47 7.75 -1.79
C ILE A 12 -12.79 8.47 -3.09
N VAL A 13 -11.84 9.26 -3.61
CA VAL A 13 -12.03 9.99 -4.88
C VAL A 13 -12.31 9.02 -6.02
N GLY A 14 -11.58 7.91 -6.08
CA GLY A 14 -11.80 6.83 -7.05
C GLY A 14 -13.20 6.24 -6.96
N LEU A 15 -13.68 5.92 -5.75
CA LEU A 15 -15.04 5.39 -5.53
C LEU A 15 -16.11 6.40 -5.95
N ILE A 16 -15.96 7.68 -5.60
CA ILE A 16 -16.89 8.76 -5.98
C ILE A 16 -17.00 8.91 -7.49
N ILE A 17 -15.92 8.71 -8.24
CA ILE A 17 -15.93 8.82 -9.71
C ILE A 17 -16.45 7.54 -10.36
N LEU A 18 -16.04 6.37 -9.88
CA LEU A 18 -16.31 5.09 -10.53
C LEU A 18 -17.76 4.62 -10.35
N ILE A 19 -18.36 4.79 -9.15
CA ILE A 19 -19.75 4.39 -8.87
C ILE A 19 -20.75 5.04 -9.85
N PRO A 20 -20.80 6.38 -9.99
CA PRO A 20 -21.75 7.02 -10.91
C PRO A 20 -21.42 6.73 -12.38
N THR A 21 -20.14 6.60 -12.73
CA THR A 21 -19.71 6.23 -14.09
C THR A 21 -20.25 4.85 -14.48
N ILE A 22 -20.05 3.85 -13.64
CA ILE A 22 -20.56 2.49 -13.87
C ILE A 22 -22.09 2.49 -13.89
N TYR A 23 -22.74 3.18 -12.96
CA TYR A 23 -24.19 3.29 -12.93
C TYR A 23 -24.76 3.92 -14.22
N HIS A 24 -24.12 4.99 -14.71
CA HIS A 24 -24.50 5.62 -15.97
C HIS A 24 -24.38 4.65 -17.15
N PHE A 25 -23.30 3.89 -17.22
CA PHE A 25 -23.10 2.90 -18.28
C PHE A 25 -24.12 1.75 -18.16
N LEU A 26 -24.35 1.18 -16.99
CA LEU A 26 -25.35 0.13 -16.81
C LEU A 26 -26.76 0.58 -17.24
N LYS A 27 -27.12 1.85 -16.98
CA LYS A 27 -28.42 2.41 -17.37
C LYS A 27 -28.59 2.57 -18.88
N LYS A 28 -27.52 2.89 -19.61
CA LYS A 28 -27.58 3.15 -21.06
C LYS A 28 -27.71 1.89 -21.94
N LYS A 29 -27.56 0.69 -21.38
CA LYS A 29 -27.72 -0.64 -22.04
C LYS A 29 -27.35 -0.63 -23.54
N ARG A 30 -26.12 -0.25 -23.88
CA ARG A 30 -25.64 -0.31 -25.27
C ARG A 30 -25.10 -1.70 -25.57
N SER A 31 -25.67 -2.37 -26.56
CA SER A 31 -25.20 -3.68 -27.06
C SER A 31 -24.04 -3.50 -28.04
N HIS A 32 -22.93 -2.95 -27.58
CA HIS A 32 -21.70 -2.83 -28.37
C HIS A 32 -20.55 -3.50 -27.63
N LYS A 33 -19.70 -4.26 -28.33
CA LYS A 33 -18.60 -5.01 -27.69
C LYS A 33 -17.66 -4.10 -26.88
N ASP A 34 -17.32 -2.94 -27.43
CA ASP A 34 -16.46 -1.95 -26.77
C ASP A 34 -17.12 -1.37 -25.51
N PHE A 35 -18.45 -1.30 -25.47
CA PHE A 35 -19.18 -0.84 -24.31
C PHE A 35 -19.03 -1.79 -23.13
N TYR A 36 -19.13 -3.10 -23.39
CA TYR A 36 -18.92 -4.12 -22.37
C TYR A 36 -17.48 -4.12 -21.85
N PHE A 37 -16.49 -3.93 -22.73
CA PHE A 37 -15.09 -3.83 -22.31
C PHE A 37 -14.85 -2.66 -21.36
N VAL A 38 -15.41 -1.48 -21.64
CA VAL A 38 -15.33 -0.31 -20.76
C VAL A 38 -16.02 -0.55 -19.41
N VAL A 39 -17.20 -1.18 -19.39
CA VAL A 39 -17.88 -1.48 -18.13
C VAL A 39 -17.05 -2.46 -17.28
N ILE A 40 -16.51 -3.51 -17.89
CA ILE A 40 -15.68 -4.50 -17.20
C ILE A 40 -14.42 -3.86 -16.61
N SER A 41 -13.71 -3.03 -17.38
CA SER A 41 -12.50 -2.37 -16.90
C SER A 41 -12.80 -1.38 -15.78
N CYS A 42 -13.85 -0.55 -15.91
CA CYS A 42 -14.29 0.33 -14.83
C CYS A 42 -14.68 -0.45 -13.57
N SER A 43 -15.38 -1.57 -13.70
CA SER A 43 -15.71 -2.44 -12.57
C SER A 43 -14.47 -3.03 -11.89
N ALA A 44 -13.46 -3.44 -12.65
CA ALA A 44 -12.19 -3.91 -12.08
C ALA A 44 -11.47 -2.80 -11.29
N PHE A 45 -11.42 -1.58 -11.82
CA PHE A 45 -10.88 -0.43 -11.08
C PHE A 45 -11.71 -0.09 -9.84
N LEU A 46 -13.03 -0.28 -9.87
CA LEU A 46 -13.88 -0.07 -8.70
C LEU A 46 -13.56 -1.08 -7.59
N LEU A 47 -13.35 -2.35 -7.95
CA LEU A 47 -12.94 -3.38 -6.99
C LEU A 47 -11.57 -3.06 -6.39
N LEU A 48 -10.62 -2.59 -7.20
CA LEU A 48 -9.31 -2.16 -6.72
C LEU A 48 -9.41 -0.97 -5.76
N ALA A 49 -10.20 0.05 -6.11
CA ALA A 49 -10.42 1.21 -5.25
C ALA A 49 -11.07 0.80 -3.92
N PHE A 50 -12.03 -0.12 -3.96
CA PHE A 50 -12.68 -0.65 -2.77
C PHE A 50 -11.71 -1.44 -1.88
N TYR A 51 -10.86 -2.27 -2.49
CA TYR A 51 -9.81 -3.00 -1.77
C TYR A 51 -8.85 -2.04 -1.05
N LEU A 52 -8.31 -1.04 -1.75
CA LEU A 52 -7.42 -0.04 -1.16
C LEU A 52 -8.10 0.75 -0.04
N PHE A 53 -9.37 1.11 -0.23
CA PHE A 53 -10.18 1.75 0.81
C PHE A 53 -10.28 0.87 2.06
N THR A 54 -10.63 -0.42 1.90
CA THR A 54 -10.80 -1.34 3.04
C THR A 54 -9.51 -1.54 3.82
N ILE A 55 -8.37 -1.74 3.14
CA ILE A 55 -7.07 -1.86 3.81
C ILE A 55 -6.72 -0.57 4.55
N SER A 56 -6.89 0.58 3.89
CA SER A 56 -6.60 1.87 4.53
C SER A 56 -7.45 2.10 5.78
N VAL A 57 -8.73 1.69 5.77
CA VAL A 57 -9.60 1.75 6.95
C VAL A 57 -9.11 0.83 8.06
N ILE A 58 -8.73 -0.40 7.73
CA ILE A 58 -8.18 -1.36 8.70
C ILE A 58 -6.90 -0.81 9.33
N ASP A 59 -5.99 -0.25 8.51
CA ASP A 59 -4.74 0.34 8.99
C ASP A 59 -4.98 1.56 9.88
N ILE A 60 -5.88 2.47 9.50
CA ILE A 60 -6.27 3.62 10.33
C ILE A 60 -6.92 3.16 11.64
N PHE A 61 -7.75 2.12 11.60
CA PHE A 61 -8.42 1.59 12.77
C PHE A 61 -7.44 0.91 13.74
N ASN A 62 -6.60 0.02 13.24
CA ASN A 62 -5.50 -0.58 14.00
C ASN A 62 -4.58 0.50 14.56
N PHE A 63 -4.37 1.58 13.80
CA PHE A 63 -3.59 2.72 14.24
C PHE A 63 -4.19 3.40 15.47
N HIS A 64 -5.47 3.73 15.42
CA HIS A 64 -6.16 4.35 16.54
C HIS A 64 -6.36 3.43 17.74
N GLN A 65 -6.42 2.11 17.54
CA GLN A 65 -6.50 1.14 18.63
C GLN A 65 -5.15 0.82 19.27
N GLY A 66 -4.04 1.33 18.72
CA GLY A 66 -2.70 0.91 19.14
C GLY A 66 -2.43 -0.57 18.86
N ASN A 67 -3.26 -1.20 18.02
CA ASN A 67 -3.23 -2.63 17.74
C ASN A 67 -2.25 -2.90 16.59
N PHE A 68 -1.03 -2.42 16.78
CA PHE A 68 0.10 -2.73 15.93
C PHE A 68 0.76 -3.98 16.49
N SER A 69 1.20 -4.89 15.63
CA SER A 69 2.21 -5.85 16.04
C SER A 69 3.51 -5.09 16.21
N ILE A 70 3.76 -4.59 17.42
CA ILE A 70 5.08 -4.11 17.83
C ILE A 70 5.90 -5.37 18.05
N ALA A 71 6.75 -5.70 17.08
CA ALA A 71 7.79 -6.68 17.32
C ALA A 71 8.87 -5.98 18.15
N GLU A 72 8.95 -6.32 19.43
CA GLU A 72 10.02 -5.88 20.33
C GLU A 72 11.08 -6.98 20.39
N GLY A 73 12.35 -6.62 20.37
CA GLY A 73 13.44 -7.58 20.35
C GLY A 73 14.74 -7.02 19.79
N ASN A 74 15.65 -7.90 19.41
CA ASN A 74 16.88 -7.50 18.74
C ASN A 74 16.56 -7.20 17.28
N CYS A 75 16.71 -5.93 16.86
CA CYS A 75 16.76 -5.54 15.47
C CYS A 75 18.12 -5.88 14.89
N GLU A 76 18.18 -6.66 13.83
CA GLU A 76 19.40 -6.83 13.03
C GLU A 76 19.26 -6.01 11.76
N ILE A 77 20.12 -5.01 11.59
CA ILE A 77 20.14 -4.15 10.40
C ILE A 77 21.24 -4.66 9.48
N HIS A 78 20.88 -5.18 8.32
CA HIS A 78 21.83 -5.64 7.30
C HIS A 78 21.91 -4.66 6.14
N TYR A 79 23.15 -4.29 5.78
CA TYR A 79 23.42 -3.43 4.65
C TYR A 79 23.69 -4.24 3.39
N PHE A 80 22.98 -3.92 2.31
CA PHE A 80 23.22 -4.48 0.99
C PHE A 80 23.75 -3.38 0.07
N GLU A 81 25.01 -3.52 -0.34
CA GLU A 81 25.66 -2.60 -1.27
C GLU A 81 24.92 -2.57 -2.63
N PRO A 82 24.79 -1.38 -3.23
CA PRO A 82 24.24 -1.25 -4.58
C PRO A 82 25.08 -2.06 -5.57
N SER A 83 24.39 -2.76 -6.49
CA SER A 83 25.02 -3.56 -7.54
C SER A 83 24.64 -3.05 -8.92
N ALA A 84 25.32 -3.52 -9.96
CA ALA A 84 24.96 -3.19 -11.35
C ALA A 84 23.52 -3.59 -11.75
N ARG A 85 22.81 -4.36 -10.90
CA ARG A 85 21.45 -4.86 -11.14
C ARG A 85 20.40 -4.30 -10.17
N GLY A 86 20.78 -3.48 -9.19
CA GLY A 86 19.83 -2.98 -8.21
C GLY A 86 20.40 -1.91 -7.29
N GLU A 87 19.52 -1.03 -6.83
CA GLU A 87 19.80 -0.07 -5.77
C GLU A 87 20.14 -0.82 -4.47
N GLY A 88 21.01 -0.23 -3.66
CA GLY A 88 21.34 -0.82 -2.37
C GLY A 88 20.20 -0.59 -1.38
N ARG A 89 20.14 -1.41 -0.34
CA ARG A 89 19.04 -1.40 0.63
C ARG A 89 19.52 -1.79 2.02
N TYR A 90 18.71 -1.44 3.01
CA TYR A 90 18.81 -1.98 4.36
C TYR A 90 17.68 -2.99 4.57
N ASP A 91 18.01 -4.19 5.05
CA ASP A 91 17.01 -5.13 5.56
C ASP A 91 17.08 -5.13 7.10
N ILE A 92 15.96 -4.85 7.76
CA ILE A 92 15.83 -4.77 9.22
C ILE A 92 14.97 -5.96 9.66
N SER A 93 15.56 -6.90 10.38
CA SER A 93 14.84 -8.06 10.96
C SER A 93 14.55 -7.82 12.43
N ILE A 94 13.32 -8.10 12.87
CA ILE A 94 12.87 -8.03 14.27
C ILE A 94 12.07 -9.31 14.58
N GLY A 95 12.73 -10.33 15.10
CA GLY A 95 12.12 -11.66 15.22
C GLY A 95 11.72 -12.21 13.85
N ASP A 96 10.42 -12.47 13.64
CA ASP A 96 9.86 -12.92 12.36
C ASP A 96 9.48 -11.76 11.40
N LEU A 97 9.59 -10.51 11.84
CA LEU A 97 9.30 -9.34 11.02
C LEU A 97 10.52 -8.96 10.18
N LEU A 98 10.35 -8.83 8.87
CA LEU A 98 11.38 -8.33 7.96
C LEU A 98 10.90 -7.05 7.28
N LEU A 99 11.62 -5.96 7.48
CA LEU A 99 11.39 -4.67 6.86
C LEU A 99 12.54 -4.37 5.90
N SER A 100 12.26 -3.74 4.76
CA SER A 100 13.29 -3.30 3.81
C SER A 100 13.17 -1.81 3.58
N ALA A 101 14.30 -1.10 3.60
CA ALA A 101 14.37 0.35 3.50
C ALA A 101 15.40 0.75 2.43
N ASN A 102 15.07 1.80 1.67
CA ASN A 102 16.00 2.35 0.68
C ASN A 102 17.17 3.08 1.39
N ILE A 103 18.39 2.94 0.87
CA ILE A 103 19.57 3.62 1.42
C ILE A 103 19.40 5.14 1.41
N ASP A 104 18.80 5.69 0.35
CA ASP A 104 18.70 7.14 0.17
C ASP A 104 17.87 7.80 1.29
N ASP A 105 16.80 7.12 1.72
CA ASP A 105 15.91 7.60 2.78
C ASP A 105 16.47 7.36 4.19
N PHE A 106 17.40 6.41 4.34
CA PHE A 106 17.91 5.93 5.63
C PHE A 106 19.44 5.88 5.71
N SER A 107 20.13 6.84 5.08
CA SER A 107 21.59 6.91 4.98
C SER A 107 22.34 7.04 6.33
N TYR A 108 21.61 7.33 7.41
CA TYR A 108 22.14 7.40 8.78
C TYR A 108 22.19 6.05 9.49
N LEU A 109 21.50 5.03 8.98
CA LEU A 109 21.55 3.67 9.53
C LEU A 109 22.91 3.04 9.28
N LYS A 110 23.34 2.20 10.21
CA LYS A 110 24.56 1.40 10.10
C LYS A 110 24.17 -0.07 10.23
N GLU A 111 25.05 -0.94 9.76
CA GLU A 111 24.93 -2.36 10.05
C GLU A 111 25.23 -2.59 11.53
N GLU A 112 24.19 -2.91 12.29
CA GLU A 112 24.28 -3.12 13.74
C GLU A 112 23.09 -3.96 14.24
N THR A 113 23.31 -4.62 15.38
CA THR A 113 22.25 -5.28 16.14
C THR A 113 21.90 -4.40 17.34
N ILE A 114 20.69 -3.83 17.35
CA ILE A 114 20.23 -2.93 18.41
C ILE A 114 18.95 -3.46 19.05
N SER A 115 18.76 -3.18 20.34
CA SER A 115 17.48 -3.46 20.99
C SER A 115 16.43 -2.49 20.45
N CYS A 116 15.39 -3.03 19.84
CA CYS A 116 14.21 -2.29 19.42
C CYS A 116 13.10 -2.54 20.43
N ILE A 117 12.69 -1.45 21.08
CA ILE A 117 11.59 -1.36 22.06
C ILE A 117 10.59 -0.38 21.48
#